data_AF-A0A7T7KXZ9-F1
#
_entry.id   AF-A0A7T7KXZ9-F1
#
_cell.length_a   1.000
_cell.length_b   1.000
_cell.length_c   1.000
_cell.angle_alpha   90.00
_cell.angle_beta   90.00
_cell.angle_gamma   90.00
#
_symmetry.space_group_name_H-M   'P 1'
#
loop_
_entity.id
_entity.type
_entity.pdbx_description
1 polymer ?
#
loop_
_entity_poly.entity_id
_entity_poly.type
_entity_poly.pdbx_seq_one_letter_code
_entity_poly.pdbx_strand_id
1 'polypeptide(L)'
;MTTAHPRRVQVTGDMFHPQLPARAHWAGRQRPHLAESPFANPHPVDGGRKTPCPSCGVRHTLAEALSLYRRHLDQNPDLVRLAATVEADVQFACRCELDQPCHVDELLRRADEVAVIALGDDRDTTFAVQTTPVRTGECSAESDSCGKPGVVAVRVTIGQLRPDEISTLRITMCAEHEGNAPRMYELQVASARELQDPVKNAEFLATVGQAG
;
A
#
# COMPACT_ATOMS: atom_id res chain seq x y z
N MET A 1 -25.70 -15.39 10.82
CA MET A 1 -25.79 -14.01 10.33
C MET A 1 -24.40 -13.43 10.41
N THR A 2 -23.84 -12.96 9.31
CA THR A 2 -22.51 -12.35 9.31
C THR A 2 -22.66 -10.90 9.76
N THR A 3 -22.20 -10.58 10.96
CA THR A 3 -22.22 -9.21 11.47
C THR A 3 -21.33 -8.33 10.60
N ALA A 4 -21.82 -7.13 10.23
CA ALA A 4 -21.00 -6.12 9.56
C ALA A 4 -19.76 -5.78 10.41
N HIS A 5 -18.68 -5.43 9.72
CA HIS A 5 -17.47 -4.96 10.37
C HIS A 5 -17.74 -3.67 11.17
N PRO A 6 -17.17 -3.47 12.38
CA PRO A 6 -17.41 -2.26 13.19
C PRO A 6 -17.05 -0.93 12.48
N ARG A 7 -16.06 -0.98 11.57
CA ARG A 7 -15.65 0.17 10.74
C ARG A 7 -16.44 0.33 9.45
N ARG A 8 -17.43 -0.54 9.16
CA ARG A 8 -18.30 -0.42 8.00
C ARG A 8 -19.51 0.45 8.33
N VAL A 9 -19.78 1.43 7.47
CA VAL A 9 -20.99 2.25 7.52
C VAL A 9 -21.73 2.25 6.20
N GLN A 10 -23.01 2.62 6.26
CA GLN A 10 -23.86 2.71 5.09
C GLN A 10 -23.94 4.16 4.60
N VAL A 11 -23.79 4.35 3.29
CA VAL A 11 -24.09 5.63 2.62
C VAL A 11 -25.60 5.86 2.69
N THR A 12 -26.00 7.05 3.13
CA THR A 12 -27.41 7.47 3.18
C THR A 12 -27.75 8.37 1.98
N GLY A 13 -29.01 8.82 1.90
CA GLY A 13 -29.49 9.62 0.77
C GLY A 13 -29.86 8.80 -0.47
N ASP A 14 -30.20 9.50 -1.55
CA ASP A 14 -30.68 8.88 -2.79
C ASP A 14 -29.53 8.61 -3.79
N MET A 15 -29.83 8.03 -4.97
CA MET A 15 -28.82 7.69 -5.99
C MET A 15 -28.05 8.91 -6.53
N PHE A 16 -28.69 10.07 -6.58
CA PHE A 16 -28.16 11.32 -7.14
C PHE A 16 -27.53 12.21 -6.07
N HIS A 17 -27.97 12.08 -4.82
CA HIS A 17 -27.47 12.85 -3.67
C HIS A 17 -26.98 11.92 -2.55
N PRO A 18 -25.90 11.13 -2.79
CA PRO A 18 -25.35 10.30 -1.73
C PRO A 18 -24.80 11.16 -0.59
N GLN A 19 -25.08 10.75 0.64
CA GLN A 19 -24.55 11.36 1.85
C GLN A 19 -23.61 10.37 2.52
N LEU A 20 -22.32 10.68 2.49
CA LEU A 20 -21.32 9.95 3.24
C LEU A 20 -21.35 10.40 4.71
N PRO A 21 -21.36 9.45 5.66
CA PRO A 21 -21.12 9.78 7.06
C PRO A 21 -19.81 10.55 7.24
N ALA A 22 -19.76 11.39 8.28
CA ALA A 22 -18.55 12.12 8.61
C ALA A 22 -17.38 11.13 8.85
N ARG A 23 -16.19 11.48 8.34
CA ARG A 23 -14.98 10.66 8.43
C ARG A 23 -15.14 9.24 7.88
N ALA A 24 -15.85 9.10 6.76
CA ALA A 24 -15.95 7.84 6.04
C ALA A 24 -15.31 7.91 4.64
N HIS A 25 -14.48 6.93 4.31
CA HIS A 25 -14.00 6.73 2.94
C HIS A 25 -15.06 6.02 2.10
N TRP A 26 -15.33 6.56 0.91
CA TRP A 26 -16.10 5.82 -0.08
C TRP A 26 -15.32 4.57 -0.52
N ALA A 27 -15.96 3.39 -0.45
CA ALA A 27 -15.37 2.12 -0.87
C ALA A 27 -16.09 1.49 -2.07
N GLY A 28 -16.91 2.27 -2.78
CA GLY A 28 -17.68 1.79 -3.93
C GLY A 28 -17.18 2.34 -5.26
N ARG A 29 -17.87 1.93 -6.33
CA ARG A 29 -17.58 2.39 -7.71
C ARG A 29 -17.96 3.85 -7.92
N GLN A 30 -17.51 4.42 -9.03
CA GLN A 30 -17.93 5.75 -9.46
C GLN A 30 -19.46 5.90 -9.48
N ARG A 31 -19.96 7.01 -8.94
CA ARG A 31 -21.36 7.43 -8.95
C ARG A 31 -21.44 8.95 -9.14
N PRO A 32 -22.62 9.52 -9.45
CA PRO A 32 -22.80 10.97 -9.37
C PRO A 32 -22.29 11.48 -8.02
N HIS A 33 -21.37 12.45 -8.07
CA HIS A 33 -20.73 13.07 -6.90
C HIS A 33 -19.85 12.16 -6.02
N LEU A 34 -19.56 10.92 -6.44
CA LEU A 34 -18.60 10.04 -5.77
C LEU A 34 -17.58 9.50 -6.78
N ALA A 35 -16.32 9.86 -6.58
CA ALA A 35 -15.21 9.33 -7.38
C ALA A 35 -15.11 7.80 -7.22
N GLU A 36 -14.51 7.13 -8.21
CA GLU A 36 -14.21 5.71 -8.06
C GLU A 36 -13.22 5.49 -6.91
N SER A 37 -13.53 4.53 -6.05
CA SER A 37 -12.64 4.13 -4.97
C SER A 37 -11.73 2.99 -5.41
N PRO A 38 -10.44 2.98 -5.04
CA PRO A 38 -9.56 1.81 -5.24
C PRO A 38 -10.07 0.58 -4.48
N PHE A 39 -10.90 0.77 -3.46
CA PHE A 39 -11.50 -0.31 -2.66
C PHE A 39 -12.77 -0.89 -3.29
N ALA A 40 -13.23 -0.38 -4.43
CA ALA A 40 -14.43 -0.86 -5.09
C ALA A 40 -14.28 -2.32 -5.55
N ASN A 41 -15.32 -3.13 -5.36
CA ASN A 41 -15.32 -4.49 -5.90
C ASN A 41 -15.35 -4.49 -7.45
N PRO A 42 -14.31 -4.99 -8.16
CA PRO A 42 -14.25 -5.05 -9.62
C PRO A 42 -15.20 -6.08 -10.24
N HIS A 43 -15.77 -7.00 -9.45
CA HIS A 43 -16.76 -8.00 -9.84
C HIS A 43 -18.10 -7.76 -9.12
N PRO A 44 -19.00 -6.93 -9.66
CA PRO A 44 -20.22 -6.55 -8.98
C PRO A 44 -21.28 -7.65 -9.08
N VAL A 45 -22.15 -7.72 -8.08
CA VAL A 45 -23.33 -8.60 -8.09
C VAL A 45 -24.26 -8.24 -9.26
N ASP A 46 -24.85 -9.26 -9.86
CA ASP A 46 -25.95 -9.10 -10.81
C ASP A 46 -27.24 -8.74 -10.08
N GLY A 47 -27.38 -7.46 -9.72
CA GLY A 47 -28.61 -6.88 -9.18
C GLY A 47 -29.61 -6.48 -10.26
N GLY A 48 -29.78 -7.30 -11.31
CA GLY A 48 -30.60 -6.95 -12.48
C GLY A 48 -29.90 -5.99 -13.45
N ARG A 49 -28.57 -6.08 -13.54
CA ARG A 49 -27.80 -5.22 -14.45
C ARG A 49 -28.09 -5.57 -15.91
N LYS A 50 -28.24 -4.54 -16.75
CA LYS A 50 -28.38 -4.72 -18.21
C LYS A 50 -27.17 -5.42 -18.81
N THR A 51 -25.97 -5.06 -18.37
CA THR A 51 -24.70 -5.61 -18.83
C THR A 51 -24.09 -6.58 -17.81
N PRO A 52 -23.36 -7.61 -18.27
CA PRO A 52 -22.57 -8.48 -17.39
C PRO A 52 -21.47 -7.71 -16.64
N CYS A 53 -20.74 -8.43 -15.76
CA CYS A 53 -19.59 -7.87 -15.05
C CYS A 53 -18.60 -7.20 -16.01
N PRO A 54 -18.21 -5.94 -15.78
CA PRO A 54 -17.31 -5.22 -16.68
C PRO A 54 -15.87 -5.77 -16.66
N SER A 55 -15.49 -6.49 -15.61
CA SER A 55 -14.13 -7.04 -15.47
C SER A 55 -13.95 -8.37 -16.18
N CYS A 56 -14.97 -9.24 -16.21
CA CYS A 56 -14.83 -10.60 -16.75
C CYS A 56 -15.98 -11.08 -17.65
N GLY A 57 -16.98 -10.24 -17.93
CA GLY A 57 -18.08 -10.57 -18.85
C GLY A 57 -19.13 -11.56 -18.31
N VAL A 58 -19.06 -11.96 -17.05
CA VAL A 58 -19.95 -12.97 -16.43
C VAL A 58 -20.94 -12.31 -15.47
N ARG A 59 -22.10 -12.93 -15.24
CA ARG A 59 -23.07 -12.50 -14.21
C ARG A 59 -22.75 -13.22 -12.91
N HIS A 60 -22.66 -12.49 -11.80
CA HIS A 60 -22.26 -13.04 -10.51
C HIS A 60 -23.39 -12.96 -9.49
N THR A 61 -23.59 -14.04 -8.74
CA THR A 61 -24.29 -14.03 -7.46
C THR A 61 -23.50 -13.21 -6.42
N LEU A 62 -24.14 -12.88 -5.30
CA LEU A 62 -23.47 -12.20 -4.18
C LEU A 62 -22.25 -13.01 -3.68
N ALA A 63 -22.42 -14.32 -3.49
CA ALA A 63 -21.36 -15.19 -3.00
C ALA A 63 -20.16 -15.24 -3.95
N GLU A 64 -20.40 -15.31 -5.27
CA GLU A 64 -19.34 -15.30 -6.28
C GLU A 64 -18.63 -13.95 -6.34
N ALA A 65 -19.37 -12.84 -6.33
CA ALA A 65 -18.82 -11.50 -6.33
C ALA A 65 -17.90 -11.25 -5.13
N LEU A 66 -18.30 -11.72 -3.94
CA LEU A 66 -17.47 -11.64 -2.73
C LEU A 66 -16.26 -12.56 -2.82
N SER A 67 -16.41 -13.78 -3.34
CA SER A 67 -15.28 -14.70 -3.53
C SER A 67 -14.25 -14.18 -4.52
N LEU A 68 -14.68 -13.52 -5.58
CA LEU A 68 -13.79 -12.86 -6.54
C LEU A 68 -13.11 -11.64 -5.92
N TYR A 69 -13.82 -10.87 -5.10
CA TYR A 69 -13.23 -9.75 -4.38
C TYR A 69 -12.17 -10.20 -3.39
N ARG A 70 -12.42 -11.28 -2.64
CA ARG A 70 -11.44 -11.92 -1.76
C ARG A 70 -10.14 -12.23 -2.52
N ARG A 71 -10.25 -12.92 -3.66
CA ARG A 71 -9.10 -13.23 -4.53
C ARG A 71 -8.41 -11.96 -5.04
N HIS A 72 -9.17 -10.94 -5.40
CA HIS A 72 -8.61 -9.66 -5.83
C HIS A 72 -7.75 -9.02 -4.73
N LEU A 73 -8.21 -9.03 -3.48
CA LEU A 73 -7.43 -8.53 -2.35
C LEU A 73 -6.17 -9.37 -2.10
N ASP A 74 -6.26 -10.70 -2.22
CA ASP A 74 -5.10 -11.59 -2.07
C ASP A 74 -4.04 -11.34 -3.17
N GLN A 75 -4.48 -10.94 -4.36
CA GLN A 75 -3.60 -10.60 -5.49
C GLN A 75 -3.08 -9.14 -5.44
N ASN A 76 -3.67 -8.30 -4.59
CA ASN A 76 -3.34 -6.87 -4.49
C ASN A 76 -3.13 -6.51 -3.01
N PRO A 77 -2.08 -7.06 -2.36
CA PRO A 77 -1.85 -6.87 -0.93
C PRO A 77 -1.67 -5.39 -0.54
N ASP A 78 -1.21 -4.55 -1.46
CA ASP A 78 -1.06 -3.10 -1.21
C ASP A 78 -2.40 -2.39 -0.99
N LEU A 79 -3.50 -2.86 -1.60
CA LEU A 79 -4.84 -2.34 -1.32
C LEU A 79 -5.28 -2.64 0.12
N VAL A 80 -4.93 -3.84 0.60
CA VAL A 80 -5.23 -4.26 1.98
C VAL A 80 -4.39 -3.43 2.95
N ARG A 81 -3.10 -3.24 2.67
CA ARG A 81 -2.21 -2.39 3.47
C ARG A 81 -2.72 -0.95 3.53
N LEU A 82 -3.14 -0.39 2.40
CA LEU A 82 -3.70 0.96 2.34
C LEU A 82 -4.95 1.08 3.23
N ALA A 83 -5.85 0.09 3.22
CA ALA A 83 -7.01 0.11 4.11
C ALA A 83 -6.62 -0.05 5.59
N ALA A 84 -5.55 -0.80 5.87
CA ALA A 84 -5.05 -1.04 7.22
C ALA A 84 -4.37 0.21 7.82
N THR A 85 -3.71 1.04 7.02
CA THR A 85 -3.06 2.28 7.48
C THR A 85 -4.01 3.46 7.67
N VAL A 86 -5.26 3.34 7.21
CA VAL A 86 -6.30 4.35 7.49
C VAL A 86 -6.57 4.42 8.99
N GLU A 87 -6.58 5.63 9.53
CA GLU A 87 -6.86 5.97 10.93
C GLU A 87 -8.01 5.14 11.53
N ALA A 88 -7.84 4.69 12.78
CA ALA A 88 -8.76 3.73 13.40
C ALA A 88 -10.19 4.25 13.55
N ASP A 89 -10.36 5.57 13.69
CA ASP A 89 -11.66 6.25 13.80
C ASP A 89 -12.27 6.65 12.44
N VAL A 90 -11.55 6.38 11.34
CA VAL A 90 -12.09 6.53 9.98
C VAL A 90 -12.78 5.23 9.56
N GLN A 91 -13.98 5.41 9.00
CA GLN A 91 -14.90 4.34 8.59
C GLN A 91 -14.86 4.13 7.07
N PHE A 92 -15.40 3.01 6.59
CA PHE A 92 -15.54 2.70 5.17
C PHE A 92 -17.02 2.59 4.80
N ALA A 93 -17.42 3.40 3.82
CA ALA A 93 -18.80 3.54 3.41
C ALA A 93 -19.11 2.74 2.14
N CYS A 94 -20.19 1.96 2.19
CA CYS A 94 -20.80 1.32 1.03
C CYS A 94 -22.32 1.55 1.04
N ARG A 95 -23.01 1.31 -0.08
CA ARG A 95 -24.49 1.35 -0.12
C ARG A 95 -25.16 0.06 0.33
N CYS A 96 -24.43 -1.04 0.44
CA CYS A 96 -25.00 -2.31 0.88
C CYS A 96 -25.57 -2.18 2.29
N GLU A 97 -26.77 -2.74 2.51
CA GLU A 97 -27.43 -2.82 3.82
C GLU A 97 -26.53 -3.49 4.86
N LEU A 98 -26.47 -2.94 6.08
CA LEU A 98 -25.56 -3.41 7.13
C LEU A 98 -25.86 -4.83 7.63
N ASP A 99 -27.06 -5.35 7.43
CA ASP A 99 -27.44 -6.72 7.76
C ASP A 99 -27.09 -7.73 6.64
N GLN A 100 -26.58 -7.26 5.50
CA GLN A 100 -26.17 -8.08 4.36
C GLN A 100 -24.65 -8.15 4.22
N PRO A 101 -24.10 -9.27 3.70
CA PRO A 101 -22.69 -9.38 3.37
C PRO A 101 -22.22 -8.30 2.37
N CYS A 102 -21.08 -7.67 2.63
CA CYS A 102 -20.51 -6.63 1.76
C CYS A 102 -19.02 -6.86 1.50
N HIS A 103 -18.54 -6.36 0.37
CA HIS A 103 -17.12 -6.41 0.02
C HIS A 103 -16.27 -5.59 0.99
N VAL A 104 -16.82 -4.52 1.57
CA VAL A 104 -16.13 -3.71 2.59
C VAL A 104 -15.81 -4.54 3.84
N ASP A 105 -16.67 -5.51 4.21
CA ASP A 105 -16.37 -6.40 5.33
C ASP A 105 -15.18 -7.32 5.00
N GLU A 106 -15.07 -7.78 3.76
CA GLU A 106 -13.94 -8.62 3.30
C GLU A 106 -12.62 -7.84 3.23
N LEU A 107 -12.69 -6.54 2.88
CA LEU A 107 -11.54 -5.63 2.91
C LEU A 107 -11.07 -5.41 4.34
N LEU A 108 -12.00 -5.02 5.23
CA LEU A 108 -11.68 -4.67 6.61
C LEU A 108 -11.17 -5.87 7.41
N ARG A 109 -11.72 -7.08 7.20
CA ARG A 109 -11.19 -8.30 7.83
C ARG A 109 -9.74 -8.56 7.43
N ARG A 110 -9.40 -8.42 6.15
CA ARG A 110 -7.99 -8.56 5.71
C ARG A 110 -7.12 -7.44 6.24
N ALA A 111 -7.66 -6.23 6.34
CA ALA A 111 -6.93 -5.10 6.91
C ALA A 111 -6.61 -5.33 8.40
N ASP A 112 -7.54 -5.92 9.17
CA ASP A 112 -7.33 -6.31 10.56
C ASP A 112 -6.29 -7.45 10.70
N GLU A 113 -6.18 -8.32 9.70
CA GLU A 113 -5.15 -9.37 9.63
C GLU A 113 -3.76 -8.83 9.25
N VAL A 114 -3.70 -7.66 8.62
CA VAL A 114 -2.44 -6.97 8.36
C VAL A 114 -1.93 -6.44 9.70
N ALA A 115 -0.80 -7.00 10.15
CA ALA A 115 -0.01 -6.39 11.20
C ALA A 115 0.50 -5.03 10.72
N VAL A 116 -0.27 -3.98 10.96
CA VAL A 116 0.19 -2.59 10.83
C VAL A 116 1.10 -2.33 12.02
N ILE A 117 2.40 -2.39 11.77
CA ILE A 117 3.39 -1.97 12.75
C ILE A 117 3.26 -0.45 12.82
N ALA A 118 2.81 0.07 13.97
CA ALA A 118 2.86 1.50 14.20
C ALA A 118 4.32 1.95 14.05
N LEU A 119 4.54 2.97 13.22
CA LEU A 119 5.88 3.51 13.00
C LEU A 119 6.38 4.10 14.33
N GLY A 120 7.50 3.57 14.83
CA GLY A 120 7.99 3.81 16.20
C GLY A 120 7.84 2.63 17.16
N ASP A 121 7.45 1.46 16.67
CA ASP A 121 7.42 0.22 17.45
C ASP A 121 8.80 -0.48 17.38
N ASP A 122 9.46 -0.61 18.54
CA ASP A 122 10.85 -1.04 18.75
C ASP A 122 11.12 -2.53 18.41
N ARG A 123 10.28 -3.18 17.61
CA ARG A 123 10.41 -4.59 17.27
C ARG A 123 11.52 -4.80 16.22
N ASP A 124 12.69 -5.23 16.70
CA ASP A 124 13.87 -5.80 16.04
C ASP A 124 14.03 -5.51 14.53
N THR A 125 14.24 -4.25 14.18
CA THR A 125 14.82 -3.90 12.87
C THR A 125 16.35 -3.93 13.01
N THR A 126 17.01 -4.81 12.27
CA THR A 126 18.48 -4.90 12.25
C THR A 126 19.03 -4.20 11.02
N PHE A 127 20.08 -3.40 11.22
CA PHE A 127 20.81 -2.73 10.15
C PHE A 127 22.21 -3.31 10.08
N ALA A 128 22.57 -3.92 8.96
CA ALA A 128 23.91 -4.37 8.68
C ALA A 128 24.51 -3.58 7.52
N VAL A 129 25.65 -2.93 7.76
CA VAL A 129 26.42 -2.23 6.73
C VAL A 129 27.70 -3.01 6.47
N GLN A 130 27.94 -3.32 5.20
CA GLN A 130 29.18 -3.96 4.75
C GLN A 130 29.82 -3.09 3.67
N THR A 131 31.09 -2.78 3.86
CA THR A 131 31.92 -2.13 2.84
C THR A 131 32.86 -3.15 2.23
N THR A 132 32.84 -3.28 0.91
CA THR A 132 33.71 -4.21 0.18
C THR A 132 34.44 -3.45 -0.93
N PRO A 133 35.77 -3.61 -1.07
CA PRO A 133 36.50 -3.05 -2.21
C PRO A 133 35.93 -3.59 -3.53
N VAL A 134 35.78 -2.74 -4.53
CA VAL A 134 35.35 -3.13 -5.88
C VAL A 134 36.33 -2.61 -6.92
N ARG A 135 36.35 -3.28 -8.08
CA ARG A 135 37.16 -2.89 -9.24
C ARG A 135 36.32 -2.60 -10.48
N THR A 136 35.00 -2.70 -10.36
CA THR A 136 34.03 -2.58 -11.43
C THR A 136 32.77 -1.86 -10.92
N GLY A 137 32.08 -1.19 -11.84
CA GLY A 137 30.91 -0.35 -11.53
C GLY A 137 31.26 1.13 -11.46
N GLU A 138 30.24 1.96 -11.58
CA GLU A 138 30.33 3.42 -11.53
C GLU A 138 29.81 3.93 -10.19
N CYS A 139 30.37 5.05 -9.74
CA CYS A 139 29.95 5.70 -8.52
C CYS A 139 28.51 6.22 -8.62
N SER A 140 27.67 5.81 -7.66
CA SER A 140 26.26 6.17 -7.52
C SER A 140 25.96 6.79 -6.14
N ALA A 141 26.96 7.47 -5.56
CA ALA A 141 26.88 8.04 -4.22
C ALA A 141 25.90 9.22 -4.11
N GLU A 142 25.55 9.87 -5.23
CA GLU A 142 24.61 10.98 -5.28
C GLU A 142 23.57 10.76 -6.40
N SER A 143 22.46 11.50 -6.34
CA SER A 143 21.35 11.44 -7.31
C SER A 143 21.78 11.71 -8.76
N ASP A 144 22.92 12.37 -8.96
CA ASP A 144 23.63 12.43 -10.22
C ASP A 144 24.86 11.52 -10.11
N SER A 145 24.85 10.35 -10.76
CA SER A 145 26.00 9.45 -10.75
C SER A 145 27.23 10.21 -11.24
N CYS A 146 28.28 10.31 -10.42
CA CYS A 146 29.48 11.04 -10.85
C CYS A 146 30.28 10.29 -11.94
N GLY A 147 29.86 9.07 -12.30
CA GLY A 147 30.39 8.27 -13.42
C GLY A 147 31.81 7.73 -13.21
N LYS A 148 32.49 8.10 -12.12
CA LYS A 148 33.85 7.67 -11.84
C LYS A 148 33.90 6.18 -11.46
N PRO A 149 35.02 5.48 -11.78
CA PRO A 149 35.19 4.09 -11.39
C PRO A 149 35.04 3.89 -9.87
N GLY A 150 34.21 2.92 -9.49
CA GLY A 150 34.03 2.51 -8.12
C GLY A 150 35.27 1.85 -7.53
N VAL A 151 35.59 2.20 -6.29
CA VAL A 151 36.66 1.57 -5.50
C VAL A 151 36.13 0.86 -4.26
N VAL A 152 34.95 1.27 -3.77
CA VAL A 152 34.24 0.63 -2.65
C VAL A 152 32.77 0.46 -2.99
N ALA A 153 32.18 -0.67 -2.62
CA ALA A 153 30.75 -0.86 -2.59
C ALA A 153 30.27 -0.92 -1.15
N VAL A 154 29.21 -0.17 -0.86
CA VAL A 154 28.49 -0.18 0.39
C VAL A 154 27.22 -1.00 0.19
N ARG A 155 27.07 -2.08 0.95
CA ARG A 155 25.84 -2.87 1.04
C ARG A 155 25.15 -2.53 2.36
N VAL A 156 23.89 -2.11 2.27
CA VAL A 156 23.02 -1.90 3.42
C VAL A 156 21.94 -2.96 3.39
N THR A 157 21.86 -3.76 4.45
CA THR A 157 20.80 -4.76 4.63
C THR A 157 19.94 -4.33 5.79
N ILE A 158 18.64 -4.20 5.53
CA ILE A 158 17.60 -3.91 6.50
C ILE A 158 16.82 -5.21 6.68
N GLY A 159 16.95 -5.81 7.86
CA GLY A 159 16.15 -6.97 8.26
C GLY A 159 15.03 -6.53 9.18
N GLN A 160 13.78 -6.78 8.78
CA GLN A 160 12.61 -6.64 9.62
C GLN A 160 12.14 -8.05 9.97
N LEU A 161 11.93 -8.32 11.26
CA LEU A 161 11.57 -9.67 11.72
C LEU A 161 10.07 -9.95 11.59
N ARG A 162 9.22 -8.92 11.52
CA ARG A 162 7.75 -9.05 11.48
C ARG A 162 7.12 -7.89 10.71
N PRO A 163 6.72 -8.06 9.43
CA PRO A 163 6.91 -9.28 8.65
C PRO A 163 8.41 -9.55 8.42
N ASP A 164 8.76 -10.83 8.23
CA ASP A 164 10.13 -11.20 7.86
C ASP A 164 10.43 -10.66 6.46
N GLU A 165 11.17 -9.56 6.41
CA GLU A 165 11.51 -8.86 5.18
C GLU A 165 12.96 -8.43 5.22
N ILE A 166 13.70 -8.75 4.15
CA ILE A 166 15.10 -8.39 3.99
C ILE A 166 15.23 -7.55 2.74
N SER A 167 15.51 -6.26 2.94
CA SER A 167 15.84 -5.33 1.87
C SER A 167 17.34 -5.11 1.81
N THR A 168 17.93 -5.20 0.61
CA THR A 168 19.37 -4.95 0.40
C THR A 168 19.58 -3.89 -0.66
N LEU A 169 20.18 -2.76 -0.26
CA LEU A 169 20.65 -1.71 -1.15
C LEU A 169 22.15 -1.85 -1.36
N ARG A 170 22.61 -1.67 -2.60
CA ARG A 170 24.04 -1.63 -2.95
C ARG A 170 24.35 -0.33 -3.66
N ILE A 171 25.35 0.39 -3.14
CA ILE A 171 25.87 1.61 -3.74
C ILE A 171 27.35 1.44 -3.99
N THR A 172 27.83 1.91 -5.12
CA THR A 172 29.24 1.93 -5.46
C THR A 172 29.75 3.37 -5.31
N MET A 173 30.93 3.55 -4.73
CA MET A 173 31.55 4.86 -4.52
C MET A 173 32.98 4.88 -5.08
N CYS A 174 33.37 6.00 -5.70
CA CYS A 174 34.74 6.23 -6.16
C CYS A 174 35.64 6.72 -5.01
N ALA A 175 36.95 6.80 -5.25
CA ALA A 175 37.94 7.19 -4.24
C ALA A 175 37.68 8.59 -3.65
N GLU A 176 37.09 9.49 -4.43
CA GLU A 176 36.75 10.84 -3.97
C GLU A 176 35.51 10.86 -3.05
N HIS A 177 34.65 9.85 -3.14
CA HIS A 177 33.41 9.75 -2.35
C HIS A 177 33.46 8.65 -1.28
N GLU A 178 34.55 7.89 -1.17
CA GLU A 178 34.72 6.83 -0.17
C GLU A 178 34.54 7.37 1.26
N GLY A 179 35.04 8.58 1.54
CA GLY A 179 34.87 9.25 2.84
C GLY A 179 33.43 9.62 3.20
N ASN A 180 32.52 9.62 2.23
CA ASN A 180 31.09 9.89 2.46
C ASN A 180 30.30 8.63 2.85
N ALA A 181 30.90 7.44 2.86
CA ALA A 181 30.19 6.21 3.19
C ALA A 181 29.44 6.27 4.55
N PRO A 182 30.01 6.80 5.65
CA PRO A 182 29.28 6.96 6.92
C PRO A 182 28.13 7.98 6.84
N ARG A 183 28.32 9.08 6.10
CA ARG A 183 27.27 10.09 5.89
C ARG A 183 26.13 9.56 5.04
N MET A 184 26.43 8.76 4.02
CA MET A 184 25.43 8.08 3.20
C MET A 184 24.66 7.03 3.99
N TYR A 185 25.28 6.38 4.97
CA TYR A 185 24.58 5.56 5.94
C TYR A 185 23.56 6.38 6.74
N GLU A 186 23.96 7.52 7.32
CA GLU A 186 23.05 8.39 8.07
C GLU A 186 21.91 8.91 7.18
N LEU A 187 22.22 9.32 5.94
CA LEU A 187 21.23 9.78 4.98
C LEU A 187 20.28 8.67 4.54
N GLN A 188 20.74 7.44 4.33
CA GLN A 188 19.85 6.33 3.96
C GLN A 188 19.02 5.84 5.13
N VAL A 189 19.57 5.82 6.33
CA VAL A 189 18.79 5.58 7.54
C VAL A 189 17.76 6.70 7.72
N ALA A 190 18.13 7.96 7.50
CA ALA A 190 17.23 9.10 7.57
C ALA A 190 16.17 9.08 6.47
N SER A 191 16.51 8.77 5.22
CA SER A 191 15.57 8.64 4.11
C SER A 191 14.69 7.41 4.26
N ALA A 192 15.21 6.29 4.78
CA ALA A 192 14.38 5.15 5.18
C ALA A 192 13.43 5.52 6.32
N ARG A 193 13.87 6.38 7.26
CA ARG A 193 13.04 6.98 8.32
C ARG A 193 12.10 8.08 7.84
N GLU A 194 12.35 8.68 6.69
CA GLU A 194 11.47 9.68 6.07
C GLU A 194 10.43 9.00 5.21
N LEU A 195 10.79 7.95 4.46
CA LEU A 195 9.86 7.04 3.78
C LEU A 195 9.05 6.16 4.77
N GLN A 196 9.41 6.20 6.05
CA GLN A 196 8.58 5.74 7.16
C GLN A 196 7.41 6.70 7.45
N ASP A 197 7.41 7.94 6.96
CA ASP A 197 6.22 8.81 7.04
C ASP A 197 5.20 8.40 5.95
N PRO A 198 3.92 8.11 6.30
CA PRO A 198 2.92 7.64 5.33
C PRO A 198 2.64 8.62 4.18
N VAL A 199 2.73 9.92 4.45
CA VAL A 199 2.53 10.98 3.44
C VAL A 199 3.73 11.01 2.49
N LYS A 200 4.95 10.95 3.04
CA LYS A 200 6.18 10.91 2.23
C LYS A 200 6.29 9.63 1.39
N ASN A 201 5.87 8.49 1.93
CA ASN A 201 5.84 7.24 1.19
C ASN A 201 4.81 7.29 0.04
N ALA A 202 3.59 7.80 0.30
CA ALA A 202 2.58 7.96 -0.75
C ALA A 202 3.04 8.94 -1.84
N GLU A 203 3.69 10.06 -1.47
CA GLU A 203 4.31 11.00 -2.40
C GLU A 203 5.40 10.33 -3.25
N PHE A 204 6.31 9.57 -2.60
CA PHE A 204 7.36 8.83 -3.29
C PHE A 204 6.79 7.80 -4.27
N LEU A 205 5.88 6.94 -3.83
CA LEU A 205 5.23 5.92 -4.67
C LEU A 205 4.49 6.55 -5.86
N ALA A 206 3.85 7.71 -5.66
CA ALA A 206 3.23 8.47 -6.74
C ALA A 206 4.27 8.99 -7.75
N THR A 207 5.47 9.38 -7.33
CA THR A 207 6.55 9.82 -8.23
C THR A 207 7.24 8.69 -8.99
N VAL A 208 7.51 7.54 -8.38
CA VAL A 208 8.09 6.38 -9.10
C VAL A 208 7.06 5.70 -10.01
N GLY A 209 5.77 5.74 -9.68
CA GLY A 209 4.69 5.25 -10.54
C GLY A 209 4.44 6.08 -11.80
N GLN A 210 5.09 7.24 -11.94
CA GLN A 210 5.03 8.10 -13.13
C GLN A 210 6.26 7.96 -14.05
N ALA A 211 7.27 7.18 -13.64
CA ALA A 211 8.42 6.84 -14.49
C ALA A 211 8.12 5.53 -15.25
N GLY A 212 7.19 5.61 -16.21
CA GLY A 212 6.83 4.54 -17.14
C GLY A 212 6.38 5.13 -18.47
#